data_AF-A0A1B8QS40-F1
#
_entry.id   AF-A0A1B8QS40-F1
#
_cell.length_a   1.000
_cell.length_b   1.000
_cell.length_c   1.000
_cell.angle_alpha   90.00
_cell.angle_beta   90.00
_cell.angle_gamma   90.00
#
_symmetry.space_group_name_H-M   'P 1'
#
loop_
_entity.id
_entity.type
_entity.pdbx_description
1 polymer ?
#
loop_
_entity_poly.entity_id
_entity_poly.type
_entity_poly.pdbx_seq_one_letter_code
_entity_poly.pdbx_strand_id
1 'polypeptide(L)'
;MKEFIKEILIENFNDDYEAIYHHSPLLQYLDGKMGAIYGNSKSRRNLANIYAIYAILYFYCENDYGNKIDEYKNFEGFDYMSLFSFYRKLYGGQKLQNHALNSRVNGEFKNKYQDDLIVISNGKYAIHINYLLVKISNESYIDIAKICINIIEKYIELLKLKDNQLINDIENLILADSLKLKKERIEVLLDEKSEARIFEIISYAILKNHYKNIAVYIGFSLEDIQKQYLTLYKTGRTNANDGGIDFVMRPLGRFFQVSEVNHYDKYLLDIDKVLHFPITFVIKSNKSKLEIEQELNDHILQKSGGMKTIIDKYRFAIEEVITINELKTYLKDLTQQDINELLRDIDIYYRLELNLLADD
;
A
#
# COMPACT_ATOMS: atom_id res chain seq x y z
N MET A 1 10.07 16.44 -9.30
CA MET A 1 11.17 16.05 -8.42
C MET A 1 10.75 16.27 -6.97
N LYS A 2 10.92 15.26 -6.12
CA LYS A 2 10.70 15.36 -4.67
C LYS A 2 11.84 16.08 -3.99
N GLU A 3 11.57 16.77 -2.88
CA GLU A 3 12.56 17.61 -2.18
C GLU A 3 13.83 16.84 -1.77
N PHE A 4 13.70 15.66 -1.15
CA PHE A 4 14.90 14.89 -0.75
C PHE A 4 15.76 14.43 -1.95
N ILE A 5 15.15 14.23 -3.13
CA ILE A 5 15.89 13.91 -4.35
C ILE A 5 16.60 15.17 -4.85
N LYS A 6 15.90 16.31 -4.81
CA LYS A 6 16.45 17.61 -5.18
C LYS A 6 17.68 17.94 -4.33
N GLU A 7 17.59 17.79 -3.01
CA GLU A 7 18.69 18.01 -2.07
C GLU A 7 19.92 17.16 -2.43
N ILE A 8 19.73 15.84 -2.61
CA ILE A 8 20.84 14.94 -3.00
C ILE A 8 21.45 15.35 -4.34
N LEU A 9 20.65 15.73 -5.34
CA LEU A 9 21.18 16.14 -6.64
C LEU A 9 21.90 17.49 -6.57
N ILE A 10 21.43 18.46 -5.78
CA ILE A 10 22.12 19.74 -5.56
C ILE A 10 23.46 19.50 -4.86
N GLU A 11 23.50 18.65 -3.83
CA GLU A 11 24.75 18.32 -3.12
C GLU A 11 25.82 17.70 -4.03
N ASN A 12 25.41 16.96 -5.07
CA ASN A 12 26.33 16.24 -5.96
C ASN A 12 26.64 16.98 -7.27
N PHE A 13 25.73 17.84 -7.76
CA PHE A 13 25.83 18.47 -9.08
C PHE A 13 25.68 19.99 -9.05
N ASN A 14 25.46 20.61 -7.89
CA ASN A 14 25.23 22.05 -7.73
C ASN A 14 24.17 22.56 -8.72
N ASP A 15 24.51 23.52 -9.58
CA ASP A 15 23.59 24.16 -10.53
C ASP A 15 23.16 23.24 -11.69
N ASP A 16 23.91 22.15 -11.96
CA ASP A 16 23.60 21.23 -13.06
C ASP A 16 22.51 20.19 -12.71
N TYR A 17 22.02 20.20 -11.46
CA TYR A 17 21.09 19.18 -10.94
C TYR A 17 19.81 19.01 -11.79
N GLU A 18 19.25 20.11 -12.31
CA GLU A 18 18.04 20.05 -13.14
C GLU A 18 18.31 19.38 -14.48
N ALA A 19 19.44 19.72 -15.11
CA ALA A 19 19.84 19.11 -16.37
C ALA A 19 20.04 17.60 -16.20
N ILE A 20 20.72 17.17 -15.13
CA ILE A 20 20.91 15.75 -14.81
C ILE A 20 19.57 15.03 -14.63
N TYR A 21 18.64 15.61 -13.86
CA TYR A 21 17.33 15.02 -13.64
C TYR A 21 16.51 14.90 -14.93
N HIS A 22 16.49 15.95 -15.76
CA HIS A 22 15.72 15.96 -17.00
C HIS A 22 16.26 15.01 -18.07
N HIS A 23 17.58 14.79 -18.10
CA HIS A 23 18.22 13.85 -19.02
C HIS A 23 18.32 12.41 -18.47
N SER A 24 17.79 12.14 -17.27
CA SER A 24 17.80 10.81 -16.66
C SER A 24 16.40 10.20 -16.51
N PRO A 25 16.01 9.30 -17.44
CA PRO A 25 14.80 8.50 -17.29
C PRO A 25 14.76 7.67 -16.00
N LEU A 26 15.91 7.16 -15.54
CA LEU A 26 16.02 6.38 -14.30
C LEU A 26 15.66 7.22 -13.07
N LEU A 27 16.23 8.44 -12.95
CA LEU A 27 15.91 9.34 -11.83
C LEU A 27 14.43 9.73 -11.83
N GLN A 28 13.87 10.05 -13.00
CA GLN A 28 12.46 10.40 -13.12
C GLN A 28 11.53 9.22 -12.79
N TYR A 29 11.93 7.99 -13.14
CA TYR A 29 11.19 6.79 -12.78
C TYR A 29 11.21 6.56 -11.27
N LEU A 30 12.40 6.63 -10.64
CA LEU A 30 12.54 6.49 -9.19
C LEU A 30 11.74 7.57 -8.44
N ASP A 31 11.84 8.85 -8.85
CA ASP A 31 11.03 9.94 -8.30
C ASP A 31 9.54 9.56 -8.35
N GLY A 32 9.04 9.14 -9.51
CA GLY A 32 7.64 8.72 -9.66
C GLY A 32 7.19 7.60 -8.72
N LYS A 33 8.10 6.74 -8.25
CA LYS A 33 7.79 5.60 -7.35
C LYS A 33 7.90 5.93 -5.87
N MET A 34 8.58 7.00 -5.48
CA MET A 34 8.92 7.33 -4.10
C MET A 34 7.89 8.22 -3.38
N GLY A 35 6.62 8.17 -3.77
CA GLY A 35 5.57 9.04 -3.22
C GLY A 35 5.14 8.74 -1.77
N ALA A 36 5.36 7.51 -1.30
CA ALA A 36 4.77 7.02 -0.04
C ALA A 36 5.27 7.71 1.25
N ILE A 37 6.36 8.48 1.18
CA ILE A 37 6.86 9.27 2.31
C ILE A 37 5.95 10.47 2.63
N TYR A 38 5.14 10.92 1.68
CA TYR A 38 4.23 12.07 1.87
C TYR A 38 2.80 11.66 2.29
N GLY A 39 2.57 10.38 2.58
CA GLY A 39 1.36 9.90 3.26
C GLY A 39 0.05 10.02 2.47
N ASN A 40 0.08 10.22 1.15
CA ASN A 40 -1.16 10.30 0.39
C ASN A 40 -1.80 8.91 0.20
N SER A 41 -3.13 8.86 0.17
CA SER A 41 -3.94 7.64 0.12
C SER A 41 -3.61 6.69 -1.02
N LYS A 42 -3.11 7.23 -2.14
CA LYS A 42 -2.81 6.50 -3.37
C LYS A 42 -1.33 6.08 -3.49
N SER A 43 -0.46 6.60 -2.61
CA SER A 43 0.98 6.45 -2.74
C SER A 43 1.44 5.11 -2.19
N ARG A 44 1.70 4.17 -3.11
CA ARG A 44 2.31 2.89 -2.78
C ARG A 44 3.80 3.08 -2.51
N ARG A 45 4.34 2.25 -1.60
CA ARG A 45 5.79 2.22 -1.32
C ARG A 45 6.63 1.74 -2.51
N ASN A 46 6.02 1.01 -3.45
CA ASN A 46 6.68 0.47 -4.66
C ASN A 46 8.02 -0.26 -4.40
N LEU A 47 8.21 -0.82 -3.21
CA LEU A 47 9.47 -1.43 -2.77
C LEU A 47 9.93 -2.54 -3.74
N ALA A 48 9.00 -3.32 -4.30
CA ALA A 48 9.33 -4.35 -5.29
C ALA A 48 10.14 -3.79 -6.48
N ASN A 49 9.64 -2.72 -7.10
CA ASN A 49 10.27 -2.13 -8.28
C ASN A 49 11.56 -1.38 -7.91
N ILE A 50 11.52 -0.62 -6.81
CA ILE A 50 12.67 0.15 -6.33
C ILE A 50 13.81 -0.80 -5.96
N TYR A 51 13.52 -1.91 -5.28
CA TYR A 51 14.53 -2.85 -4.81
C TYR A 51 15.08 -3.74 -5.92
N ALA A 52 14.29 -4.05 -6.95
CA ALA A 52 14.79 -4.70 -8.15
C ALA A 52 15.89 -3.85 -8.82
N ILE A 53 15.65 -2.54 -8.95
CA ILE A 53 16.64 -1.59 -9.47
C ILE A 53 17.83 -1.48 -8.52
N TYR A 54 17.56 -1.28 -7.23
CA TYR A 54 18.60 -1.11 -6.21
C TYR A 54 19.57 -2.29 -6.14
N ALA A 55 19.06 -3.52 -6.18
CA ALA A 55 19.90 -4.71 -6.16
C ALA A 55 20.89 -4.72 -7.34
N ILE A 56 20.43 -4.42 -8.55
CA ILE A 56 21.29 -4.39 -9.74
C ILE A 56 22.31 -3.25 -9.63
N LEU A 57 21.90 -2.05 -9.20
CA LEU A 57 22.80 -0.92 -9.00
C LEU A 57 23.85 -1.20 -7.92
N TYR A 58 23.46 -1.86 -6.83
CA TYR A 58 24.36 -2.25 -5.75
C TYR A 58 25.47 -3.15 -6.28
N PHE A 59 25.12 -4.26 -6.94
CA PHE A 59 26.15 -5.14 -7.52
C PHE A 59 26.93 -4.48 -8.66
N TYR A 60 26.33 -3.56 -9.41
CA TYR A 60 27.03 -2.75 -10.41
C TYR A 60 28.18 -1.96 -9.77
N CYS A 61 27.89 -1.26 -8.67
CA CYS A 61 28.87 -0.48 -7.92
C CYS A 61 29.90 -1.37 -7.20
N GLU A 62 29.50 -2.49 -6.60
CA GLU A 62 30.40 -3.42 -5.92
C GLU A 62 31.46 -4.03 -6.86
N ASN A 63 31.12 -4.25 -8.14
CA ASN A 63 32.06 -4.74 -9.16
C ASN A 63 32.84 -3.62 -9.86
N ASP A 64 32.65 -2.38 -9.44
CA ASP A 64 33.30 -1.18 -9.99
C ASP A 64 33.06 -0.96 -11.51
N TYR A 65 31.88 -1.36 -12.00
CA TYR A 65 31.56 -1.25 -13.43
C TYR A 65 31.51 0.20 -13.94
N GLY A 66 31.29 1.18 -13.06
CA GLY A 66 31.36 2.60 -13.42
C GLY A 66 32.73 3.03 -13.98
N ASN A 67 33.81 2.38 -13.57
CA ASN A 67 35.15 2.59 -14.13
C ASN A 67 35.50 1.60 -15.26
N LYS A 68 34.62 0.64 -15.55
CA LYS A 68 34.82 -0.47 -16.48
C LYS A 68 33.65 -0.62 -17.44
N ILE A 69 33.24 0.49 -18.04
CA ILE A 69 32.04 0.55 -18.89
C ILE A 69 32.08 -0.45 -20.04
N ASP A 70 33.24 -0.68 -20.66
CA ASP A 70 33.36 -1.66 -21.75
C ASP A 70 33.25 -3.11 -21.26
N GLU A 71 33.68 -3.41 -20.03
CA GLU A 71 33.39 -4.70 -19.40
C GLU A 71 31.89 -4.86 -19.14
N TYR A 72 31.22 -3.80 -18.68
CA TYR A 72 29.78 -3.83 -18.44
C TYR A 72 28.95 -4.02 -19.71
N LYS A 73 29.37 -3.42 -20.83
CA LYS A 73 28.71 -3.64 -22.14
C LYS A 73 28.76 -5.10 -22.59
N ASN A 74 29.80 -5.83 -22.18
CA ASN A 74 29.98 -7.25 -22.47
C ASN A 74 29.45 -8.16 -21.33
N PHE A 75 28.91 -7.58 -20.27
CA PHE A 75 28.43 -8.32 -19.11
C PHE A 75 27.02 -8.85 -19.34
N GLU A 76 26.83 -10.16 -19.14
CA GLU A 76 25.53 -10.82 -19.36
C GLU A 76 24.48 -10.50 -18.29
N GLY A 77 24.89 -9.93 -17.14
CA GLY A 77 24.02 -9.55 -16.03
C GLY A 77 24.24 -10.38 -14.76
N PHE A 78 23.63 -9.94 -13.67
CA PHE A 78 23.71 -10.59 -12.36
C PHE A 78 22.68 -11.70 -12.20
N ASP A 79 23.04 -12.75 -11.45
CA ASP A 79 22.14 -13.88 -11.16
C ASP A 79 20.89 -13.47 -10.40
N TYR A 80 19.75 -14.00 -10.86
CA TYR A 80 18.45 -13.87 -10.20
C TYR A 80 18.53 -14.12 -8.69
N MET A 81 19.11 -15.25 -8.26
CA MET A 81 19.10 -15.67 -6.86
C MET A 81 19.89 -14.72 -5.97
N SER A 82 20.98 -14.14 -6.48
CA SER A 82 21.79 -13.15 -5.77
C SER A 82 21.01 -11.84 -5.57
N LEU A 83 20.38 -11.34 -6.64
CA LEU A 83 19.55 -10.14 -6.58
C LEU A 83 18.34 -10.34 -5.65
N PHE A 84 17.64 -11.46 -5.80
CA PHE A 84 16.47 -11.81 -5.01
C PHE A 84 16.81 -11.97 -3.52
N SER A 85 17.90 -12.66 -3.22
CA SER A 85 18.35 -12.82 -1.83
C SER A 85 18.79 -11.49 -1.21
N PHE A 86 19.40 -10.59 -1.99
CA PHE A 86 19.82 -9.28 -1.49
C PHE A 86 18.60 -8.46 -1.09
N TYR A 87 17.65 -8.24 -2.01
CA TYR A 87 16.57 -7.32 -1.69
C TYR A 87 15.57 -7.85 -0.68
N ARG A 88 15.45 -9.18 -0.50
CA ARG A 88 14.59 -9.73 0.56
C ARG A 88 15.08 -9.42 1.97
N LYS A 89 16.37 -9.07 2.13
CA LYS A 89 16.95 -8.63 3.41
C LYS A 89 16.66 -7.16 3.72
N LEU A 90 16.25 -6.37 2.72
CA LEU A 90 15.96 -4.95 2.90
C LEU A 90 14.65 -4.75 3.66
N TYR A 91 14.48 -3.55 4.19
CA TYR A 91 13.29 -3.14 4.95
C TYR A 91 11.99 -3.35 4.16
N GLY A 92 11.05 -4.13 4.70
CA GLY A 92 9.82 -4.49 3.97
C GLY A 92 10.04 -5.40 2.75
N GLY A 93 11.25 -5.93 2.56
CA GLY A 93 11.63 -6.79 1.43
C GLY A 93 11.27 -8.26 1.58
N GLN A 94 11.08 -8.74 2.82
CA GLN A 94 10.99 -10.17 3.15
C GLN A 94 9.89 -10.94 2.39
N LYS A 95 8.78 -10.27 2.05
CA LYS A 95 7.61 -10.87 1.39
C LYS A 95 7.43 -10.43 -0.06
N LEU A 96 8.39 -9.70 -0.62
CA LEU A 96 8.33 -9.27 -2.01
C LEU A 96 8.43 -10.48 -2.93
N GLN A 97 7.47 -10.58 -3.85
CA GLN A 97 7.49 -11.55 -4.94
C GLN A 97 8.49 -11.12 -6.02
N ASN A 98 8.77 -12.01 -6.96
CA ASN A 98 9.79 -11.84 -7.99
C ASN A 98 9.32 -11.14 -9.27
N HIS A 99 8.02 -10.82 -9.37
CA HIS A 99 7.43 -10.20 -10.55
C HIS A 99 8.08 -8.86 -10.95
N ALA A 100 8.69 -8.15 -10.01
CA ALA A 100 9.38 -6.89 -10.26
C ALA A 100 10.57 -7.02 -11.22
N LEU A 101 11.47 -7.98 -10.97
CA LEU A 101 12.64 -8.24 -11.81
C LEU A 101 12.25 -8.78 -13.19
N ASN A 102 11.20 -9.60 -13.26
CA ASN A 102 10.88 -10.39 -14.45
C ASN A 102 10.08 -9.63 -15.53
N SER A 103 9.20 -8.71 -15.14
CA SER A 103 8.34 -8.05 -16.13
C SER A 103 7.77 -6.72 -15.69
N ARG A 104 7.47 -6.54 -14.40
CA ARG A 104 6.73 -5.36 -13.94
C ARG A 104 7.51 -4.05 -14.08
N VAL A 105 8.79 -4.02 -13.73
CA VAL A 105 9.61 -2.80 -13.87
C VAL A 105 9.67 -2.37 -15.33
N ASN A 106 9.99 -3.30 -16.23
CA ASN A 106 10.08 -3.06 -17.66
C ASN A 106 8.73 -2.65 -18.26
N GLY A 107 7.64 -3.33 -17.90
CA GLY A 107 6.30 -2.97 -18.37
C GLY A 107 5.88 -1.56 -17.94
N GLU A 108 6.12 -1.19 -16.69
CA GLU A 108 5.82 0.16 -16.20
C GLU A 108 6.74 1.23 -16.80
N PHE A 109 8.01 0.91 -17.06
CA PHE A 109 9.00 1.83 -17.61
C PHE A 109 8.80 2.08 -19.12
N LYS A 110 8.57 1.03 -19.91
CA LYS A 110 8.31 1.10 -21.36
C LYS A 110 7.13 2.00 -21.71
N ASN A 111 6.07 1.95 -20.88
CA ASN A 111 4.91 2.82 -21.05
C ASN A 111 5.25 4.32 -21.04
N LYS A 112 6.42 4.71 -20.49
CA LYS A 112 6.87 6.10 -20.39
C LYS A 112 8.11 6.42 -21.22
N TYR A 113 9.01 5.45 -21.44
CA TYR A 113 10.35 5.69 -22.01
C TYR A 113 10.75 4.76 -23.17
N GLN A 114 9.79 4.04 -23.76
CA GLN A 114 9.90 3.20 -24.96
C GLN A 114 10.75 1.91 -24.87
N ASP A 115 11.90 1.91 -24.19
CA ASP A 115 12.77 0.73 -24.05
C ASP A 115 12.72 0.08 -22.64
N ASP A 116 13.37 -1.09 -22.51
CA ASP A 116 13.50 -1.80 -21.23
C ASP A 116 14.56 -1.13 -20.34
N LEU A 117 14.20 -0.85 -19.08
CA LEU A 117 15.16 -0.40 -18.08
C LEU A 117 16.11 -1.52 -17.66
N ILE A 118 15.57 -2.72 -17.46
CA ILE A 118 16.32 -3.92 -17.05
C ILE A 118 16.50 -4.82 -18.27
N VAL A 119 17.75 -5.05 -18.66
CA VAL A 119 18.09 -6.04 -19.68
C VAL A 119 18.09 -7.42 -19.04
N ILE A 120 17.27 -8.32 -19.58
CA ILE A 120 17.10 -9.69 -19.08
C ILE A 120 17.65 -10.67 -20.12
N SER A 121 18.61 -11.49 -19.72
CA SER A 121 19.22 -12.52 -20.58
C SER A 121 19.40 -13.83 -19.79
N ASN A 122 18.68 -14.89 -20.14
CA ASN A 122 18.82 -16.23 -19.53
C ASN A 122 18.81 -16.25 -17.98
N GLY A 123 17.96 -15.45 -17.33
CA GLY A 123 17.90 -15.36 -15.87
C GLY A 123 18.99 -14.51 -15.23
N LYS A 124 19.70 -13.72 -16.05
CA LYS A 124 20.62 -12.65 -15.65
C LYS A 124 19.97 -11.29 -15.89
N TYR A 125 20.33 -10.32 -15.05
CA TYR A 125 19.72 -8.99 -15.06
C TYR A 125 20.78 -7.89 -14.95
N ALA A 126 20.66 -6.87 -15.80
CA ALA A 126 21.50 -5.67 -15.81
C ALA A 126 20.63 -4.43 -16.04
N ILE A 127 21.07 -3.25 -15.60
CA ILE A 127 20.42 -1.99 -16.01
C ILE A 127 20.97 -1.63 -17.38
N HIS A 128 20.09 -1.23 -18.30
CA HIS A 128 20.51 -0.77 -19.61
C HIS A 128 21.45 0.45 -19.48
N ILE A 129 22.64 0.37 -20.09
CA ILE A 129 23.73 1.35 -19.89
C ILE A 129 23.31 2.81 -20.20
N ASN A 130 22.46 3.01 -21.21
CA ASN A 130 21.92 4.33 -21.56
C ASN A 130 21.13 5.02 -20.43
N TYR A 131 20.71 4.27 -19.40
CA TYR A 131 20.01 4.82 -18.23
C TYR A 131 20.91 4.96 -17.00
N LEU A 132 22.14 4.46 -17.06
CA LEU A 132 23.19 4.68 -16.05
C LEU A 132 24.06 5.89 -16.39
N LEU A 133 24.25 6.17 -17.68
CA LEU A 133 25.12 7.25 -18.16
C LEU A 133 24.29 8.46 -18.63
N VAL A 134 24.41 9.57 -17.92
CA VAL A 134 23.76 10.84 -18.28
C VAL A 134 24.75 11.72 -19.03
N LYS A 135 24.37 12.16 -20.22
CA LYS A 135 25.18 13.06 -21.04
C LYS A 135 25.10 14.50 -20.50
N ILE A 136 26.25 15.14 -20.27
CA ILE A 136 26.33 16.53 -19.79
C ILE A 136 26.85 17.46 -20.88
N SER A 137 27.78 16.97 -21.70
CA SER A 137 28.31 17.69 -22.84
C SER A 137 28.51 16.74 -24.02
N ASN A 138 28.99 17.24 -25.16
CA ASN A 138 29.22 16.39 -26.34
C ASN A 138 30.21 15.24 -26.10
N GLU A 139 31.09 15.36 -25.10
CA GLU A 139 32.15 14.38 -24.84
C GLU A 139 32.19 13.85 -23.40
N SER A 140 31.28 14.27 -22.51
CA SER A 140 31.26 13.83 -21.11
C SER A 140 29.93 13.19 -20.69
N TYR A 141 30.06 12.08 -19.98
CA TYR A 141 28.97 11.36 -19.33
C TYR A 141 29.24 11.26 -17.84
N ILE A 142 28.19 11.28 -17.05
CA ILE A 142 28.24 10.94 -15.63
C ILE A 142 27.48 9.65 -15.40
N ASP A 143 28.13 8.75 -14.68
CA ASP A 143 27.49 7.57 -14.09
C ASP A 143 26.66 8.00 -12.86
N ILE A 144 25.36 7.73 -12.89
CA ILE A 144 24.43 8.10 -11.81
C ILE A 144 24.09 6.93 -10.87
N ALA A 145 24.72 5.75 -11.01
CA ALA A 145 24.38 4.56 -10.23
C ALA A 145 24.49 4.81 -8.71
N LYS A 146 25.59 5.42 -8.26
CA LYS A 146 25.81 5.78 -6.85
C LYS A 146 24.78 6.79 -6.34
N ILE A 147 24.41 7.76 -7.16
CA ILE A 147 23.37 8.74 -6.82
C ILE A 147 22.01 8.08 -6.67
N CYS A 148 21.65 7.19 -7.59
CA CYS A 148 20.43 6.41 -7.50
C CYS A 148 20.39 5.53 -6.24
N ILE A 149 21.51 4.91 -5.87
CA ILE A 149 21.64 4.17 -4.60
C ILE A 149 21.36 5.10 -3.41
N ASN A 150 22.04 6.25 -3.32
CA ASN A 150 21.86 7.21 -2.22
C ASN A 150 20.40 7.68 -2.10
N ILE A 151 19.75 7.95 -3.24
CA ILE A 151 18.32 8.32 -3.28
C ILE A 151 17.44 7.18 -2.73
N ILE A 152 17.70 5.94 -3.13
CA ILE A 152 16.93 4.77 -2.67
C ILE A 152 17.13 4.56 -1.17
N GLU A 153 18.36 4.64 -0.68
CA GLU A 153 18.69 4.49 0.74
C GLU A 153 18.03 5.59 1.58
N LYS A 154 18.09 6.84 1.13
CA LYS A 154 17.40 7.96 1.80
C LYS A 154 15.89 7.76 1.81
N TYR A 155 15.31 7.27 0.72
CA TYR A 155 13.89 6.93 0.67
C TYR A 155 13.52 5.85 1.70
N ILE A 156 14.34 4.80 1.84
CA ILE A 156 14.12 3.75 2.85
C ILE A 156 14.22 4.32 4.27
N GLU A 157 15.19 5.19 4.54
CA GLU A 157 15.35 5.88 5.83
C GLU A 157 14.10 6.71 6.17
N LEU A 158 13.62 7.53 5.24
CA LEU A 158 12.42 8.36 5.42
C LEU A 158 11.17 7.51 5.66
N LEU A 159 11.05 6.35 5.00
CA LEU A 159 9.96 5.41 5.27
C LEU A 159 10.03 4.84 6.70
N LYS A 160 11.22 4.41 7.14
CA LYS A 160 11.42 3.88 8.50
C LYS A 160 11.11 4.95 9.56
N LEU A 161 11.56 6.18 9.35
CA LEU A 161 11.28 7.30 10.25
C LEU A 161 9.78 7.56 10.37
N LYS A 162 9.07 7.62 9.24
CA LYS A 162 7.62 7.80 9.20
C LYS A 162 6.89 6.69 9.98
N ASP A 163 7.30 5.45 9.75
CA ASP A 163 6.66 4.28 10.36
C ASP A 163 6.92 4.19 11.87
N ASN A 164 8.15 4.47 12.30
CA ASN A 164 8.51 4.52 13.73
C ASN A 164 7.82 5.68 14.44
N GLN A 165 7.66 6.83 13.77
CA GLN A 165 6.94 7.96 14.35
C GLN A 165 5.47 7.59 14.64
N LEU A 166 4.78 6.95 13.70
CA LEU A 166 3.40 6.53 13.92
C LEU A 166 3.27 5.51 15.06
N ILE A 167 4.21 4.56 15.17
CA ILE A 167 4.25 3.60 16.28
C ILE A 167 4.42 4.32 17.62
N ASN A 168 5.40 5.21 17.72
CA ASN A 168 5.64 5.98 18.94
C ASN A 168 4.43 6.85 19.30
N ASP A 169 3.76 7.45 18.31
CA ASP A 169 2.54 8.22 18.53
C ASP A 169 1.42 7.33 19.09
N ILE A 170 1.24 6.11 18.58
CA ILE A 170 0.25 5.16 19.10
C ILE A 170 0.59 4.72 20.53
N GLU A 171 1.85 4.37 20.82
CA GLU A 171 2.31 4.01 22.16
C GLU A 171 2.07 5.13 23.18
N ASN A 172 2.42 6.36 22.82
CA ASN A 172 2.17 7.54 23.65
C ASN A 172 0.66 7.77 23.88
N LEU A 173 -0.18 7.50 22.88
CA LEU A 173 -1.63 7.58 23.02
C LEU A 173 -2.21 6.46 23.90
N ILE A 174 -1.60 5.27 23.90
CA ILE A 174 -1.98 4.19 24.81
C ILE A 174 -1.75 4.62 26.26
N LEU A 175 -0.62 5.28 26.54
CA LEU A 175 -0.24 5.76 27.88
C LEU A 175 -1.00 7.01 28.34
N ALA A 176 -1.55 7.81 27.42
CA ALA A 176 -2.31 9.00 27.78
C ALA A 176 -3.60 8.65 28.57
N ASP A 177 -4.00 9.50 29.53
CA ASP A 177 -5.26 9.27 30.28
C ASP A 177 -6.49 9.85 29.59
N SER A 178 -6.32 10.87 28.74
CA SER A 178 -7.42 11.63 28.15
C SER A 178 -8.14 10.86 27.04
N LEU A 179 -9.37 10.40 27.33
CA LEU A 179 -10.28 9.79 26.34
C LEU A 179 -10.48 10.70 25.12
N LYS A 180 -10.69 11.99 25.38
CA LYS A 180 -10.94 13.00 24.34
C LYS A 180 -9.74 13.09 23.39
N LEU A 181 -8.52 13.18 23.93
CA LEU A 181 -7.30 13.26 23.13
C LEU A 181 -7.13 12.01 22.26
N LYS A 182 -7.36 10.81 22.81
CA LYS A 182 -7.26 9.56 22.04
C LYS A 182 -8.25 9.53 20.88
N LYS A 183 -9.51 9.87 21.13
CA LYS A 183 -10.55 9.92 20.09
C LYS A 183 -10.22 10.93 19.00
N GLU A 184 -9.81 12.15 19.36
CA GLU A 184 -9.41 13.19 18.40
C GLU A 184 -8.25 12.73 17.52
N ARG A 185 -7.27 12.02 18.09
CA ARG A 185 -6.11 11.51 17.35
C ARG A 185 -6.45 10.36 16.41
N ILE A 186 -7.29 9.42 16.84
CA ILE A 186 -7.80 8.36 15.95
C ILE A 186 -8.65 8.97 14.84
N GLU A 187 -9.46 9.99 15.15
CA GLU A 187 -10.30 10.66 14.16
C GLU A 187 -9.48 11.35 13.06
N VAL A 188 -8.32 11.93 13.38
CA VAL A 188 -7.39 12.52 12.39
C VAL A 188 -6.88 11.47 11.39
N LEU A 189 -6.76 10.21 11.80
CA LEU A 189 -6.34 9.12 10.93
C LEU A 189 -7.47 8.62 10.01
N LEU A 190 -8.74 8.95 10.32
CA LEU A 190 -9.92 8.71 9.47
C LEU A 190 -10.08 9.84 8.45
N ASP A 191 -9.17 9.90 7.48
CA ASP A 191 -9.17 10.90 6.42
C ASP A 191 -9.10 10.27 5.01
N GLU A 192 -9.68 10.91 4.00
CA GLU A 192 -9.65 10.43 2.61
C GLU A 192 -8.23 10.35 2.03
N LYS A 193 -7.30 11.15 2.57
CA LYS A 193 -5.88 11.17 2.20
C LYS A 193 -5.06 10.19 3.01
N SER A 194 -5.61 9.54 4.04
CA SER A 194 -4.89 8.53 4.82
C SER A 194 -4.46 7.35 3.95
N GLU A 195 -3.28 6.78 4.24
CA GLU A 195 -2.79 5.58 3.58
C GLU A 195 -3.83 4.45 3.70
N ALA A 196 -4.18 3.79 2.60
CA ALA A 196 -5.25 2.78 2.58
C ALA A 196 -5.09 1.67 3.64
N ARG A 197 -3.86 1.24 3.91
CA ARG A 197 -3.56 0.24 4.95
C ARG A 197 -3.88 0.73 6.36
N ILE A 198 -3.54 1.99 6.64
CA ILE A 198 -3.84 2.62 7.94
C ILE A 198 -5.36 2.70 8.11
N PHE A 199 -6.08 3.14 7.08
CA PHE A 199 -7.54 3.18 7.11
C PHE A 199 -8.18 1.81 7.33
N GLU A 200 -7.69 0.75 6.68
CA GLU A 200 -8.18 -0.62 6.86
C GLU A 200 -7.96 -1.11 8.31
N ILE A 201 -6.79 -0.89 8.89
CA ILE A 201 -6.48 -1.28 10.29
C ILE A 201 -7.38 -0.53 11.28
N ILE A 202 -7.55 0.77 11.10
CA ILE A 202 -8.34 1.60 12.01
C ILE A 202 -9.82 1.27 11.89
N SER A 203 -10.34 1.12 10.67
CA SER A 203 -11.73 0.74 10.47
C SER A 203 -12.03 -0.64 11.05
N TYR A 204 -11.13 -1.61 10.88
CA TYR A 204 -11.22 -2.90 11.58
C TYR A 204 -11.32 -2.74 13.10
N ALA A 205 -10.39 -1.99 13.70
CA ALA A 205 -10.33 -1.85 15.16
C ALA A 205 -11.58 -1.14 15.73
N ILE A 206 -12.11 -0.14 15.01
CA ILE A 206 -13.38 0.53 15.36
C ILE A 206 -14.54 -0.45 15.25
N LEU A 207 -14.70 -1.14 14.11
CA LEU A 207 -15.83 -2.05 13.87
C LEU A 207 -15.80 -3.23 14.85
N LYS A 208 -14.63 -3.79 15.14
CA LYS A 208 -14.44 -4.84 16.14
C LYS A 208 -14.98 -4.40 17.50
N ASN A 209 -14.67 -3.17 17.94
CA ASN A 209 -15.15 -2.63 19.22
C ASN A 209 -16.63 -2.26 19.19
N HIS A 210 -17.14 -1.77 18.07
CA HIS A 210 -18.57 -1.48 17.89
C HIS A 210 -19.44 -2.74 18.02
N TYR A 211 -19.03 -3.84 17.39
CA TYR A 211 -19.84 -5.06 17.34
C TYR A 211 -19.65 -6.02 18.54
N LYS A 212 -18.53 -5.97 19.28
CA LYS A 212 -18.17 -7.00 20.28
C LYS A 212 -19.21 -7.27 21.37
N ASN A 213 -20.03 -6.27 21.71
CA ASN A 213 -21.03 -6.37 22.77
C ASN A 213 -22.44 -6.75 22.25
N ILE A 214 -22.60 -6.90 20.94
CA ILE A 214 -23.87 -7.31 20.33
C ILE A 214 -23.99 -8.83 20.42
N ALA A 215 -25.04 -9.30 21.10
CA ALA A 215 -25.32 -10.73 21.21
C ALA A 215 -26.38 -11.16 20.19
N VAL A 216 -26.19 -12.36 19.65
CA VAL A 216 -27.14 -13.06 18.80
C VAL A 216 -27.43 -14.43 19.40
N TYR A 217 -28.58 -15.00 19.04
CA TYR A 217 -29.03 -16.30 19.52
C TYR A 217 -29.06 -17.25 18.33
N ILE A 218 -28.22 -18.29 18.35
CA ILE A 218 -28.04 -19.22 17.22
C ILE A 218 -27.99 -20.67 17.73
N GLY A 219 -28.68 -21.57 17.03
CA GLY A 219 -28.75 -22.99 17.34
C GLY A 219 -29.32 -23.78 16.15
N PHE A 220 -29.09 -25.09 16.11
CA PHE A 220 -29.65 -25.96 15.07
C PHE A 220 -31.13 -26.32 15.34
N SER A 221 -31.59 -26.14 16.57
CA SER A 221 -32.99 -26.25 16.99
C SER A 221 -33.34 -25.17 18.02
N LEU A 222 -34.61 -25.07 18.39
CA LEU A 222 -35.08 -24.14 19.43
C LEU A 222 -34.52 -24.51 20.82
N GLU A 223 -34.31 -25.80 21.08
CA GLU A 223 -33.76 -26.29 22.34
C GLU A 223 -32.25 -26.01 22.47
N ASP A 224 -31.54 -25.92 21.34
CA ASP A 224 -30.08 -25.75 21.25
C ASP A 224 -29.66 -24.29 20.97
N ILE A 225 -30.54 -23.32 21.15
CA ILE A 225 -30.21 -21.90 20.95
C ILE A 225 -29.19 -21.44 22.00
N GLN A 226 -28.04 -20.96 21.52
CA GLN A 226 -26.98 -20.40 22.35
C GLN A 226 -26.82 -18.90 22.10
N LYS A 227 -26.64 -18.15 23.19
CA LYS A 227 -26.21 -16.75 23.11
C LYS A 227 -24.74 -16.69 22.72
N GLN A 228 -24.45 -16.08 21.57
CA GLN A 228 -23.09 -15.82 21.08
C GLN A 228 -22.92 -14.33 20.80
N TYR A 229 -21.73 -13.80 21.04
CA TYR A 229 -21.40 -12.41 20.73
C TYR A 229 -20.84 -12.28 19.30
N LEU A 230 -21.16 -11.18 18.63
CA LEU A 230 -20.58 -10.88 17.33
C LEU A 230 -19.07 -10.70 17.48
N THR A 231 -18.31 -11.42 16.65
CA THR A 231 -16.85 -11.34 16.63
C THR A 231 -16.40 -11.06 15.21
N LEU A 232 -15.69 -9.94 15.02
CA LEU A 232 -15.11 -9.55 13.75
C LEU A 232 -13.67 -10.10 13.64
N TYR A 233 -13.38 -10.78 12.55
CA TYR A 233 -12.07 -11.34 12.25
C TYR A 233 -11.48 -10.68 11.02
N LYS A 234 -10.18 -10.39 11.05
CA LYS A 234 -9.42 -10.02 9.84
C LYS A 234 -9.04 -11.29 9.08
N THR A 235 -9.32 -11.35 7.78
CA THR A 235 -9.10 -12.56 6.94
C THR A 235 -7.65 -12.77 6.52
N GLY A 236 -6.82 -11.73 6.64
CA GLY A 236 -5.41 -11.74 6.25
C GLY A 236 -4.72 -10.43 6.58
N ARG A 237 -3.57 -10.18 5.94
CA ARG A 237 -2.88 -8.88 6.01
C ARG A 237 -3.57 -7.83 5.14
N THR A 238 -3.24 -6.56 5.33
CA THR A 238 -3.80 -5.45 4.54
C THR A 238 -3.51 -5.65 3.05
N ASN A 239 -4.54 -5.93 2.27
CA ASN A 239 -4.46 -6.25 0.84
C ASN A 239 -5.08 -5.12 0.02
N ALA A 240 -4.50 -3.93 0.11
CA ALA A 240 -5.03 -2.72 -0.53
C ALA A 240 -5.19 -2.76 -2.07
N ASN A 241 -4.84 -3.86 -2.76
CA ASN A 241 -4.70 -3.90 -4.22
C ASN A 241 -5.21 -5.14 -4.96
N ASP A 242 -5.49 -6.27 -4.30
CA ASP A 242 -5.85 -7.51 -5.03
C ASP A 242 -7.36 -7.83 -5.02
N GLY A 243 -8.17 -7.05 -4.30
CA GLY A 243 -9.59 -7.30 -4.09
C GLY A 243 -9.83 -8.61 -3.34
N GLY A 244 -10.84 -8.65 -2.48
CA GLY A 244 -11.00 -9.76 -1.56
C GLY A 244 -12.04 -9.41 -0.51
N ILE A 245 -12.05 -10.15 0.59
CA ILE A 245 -12.85 -9.84 1.77
C ILE A 245 -11.85 -9.54 2.88
N ASP A 246 -11.86 -8.34 3.43
CA ASP A 246 -10.91 -7.93 4.46
C ASP A 246 -11.31 -8.45 5.84
N PHE A 247 -12.62 -8.40 6.17
CA PHE A 247 -13.13 -8.86 7.47
C PHE A 247 -14.30 -9.83 7.31
N VAL A 248 -14.42 -10.77 8.26
CA VAL A 248 -15.54 -11.71 8.35
C VAL A 248 -16.08 -11.70 9.77
N MET A 249 -17.40 -11.61 9.91
CA MET A 249 -18.06 -11.62 11.20
C MET A 249 -18.69 -12.98 11.52
N ARG A 250 -18.39 -13.52 12.70
CA ARG A 250 -19.11 -14.66 13.26
C ARG A 250 -20.12 -14.22 14.32
N PRO A 251 -21.22 -14.98 14.52
CA PRO A 251 -21.60 -16.18 13.76
C PRO A 251 -22.41 -15.90 12.49
N LEU A 252 -22.74 -14.63 12.19
CA LEU A 252 -23.63 -14.27 11.08
C LEU A 252 -23.08 -14.59 9.68
N GLY A 253 -21.75 -14.68 9.52
CA GLY A 253 -21.12 -14.87 8.23
C GLY A 253 -21.08 -13.62 7.35
N ARG A 254 -21.18 -12.41 7.94
CA ARG A 254 -21.14 -11.15 7.19
C ARG A 254 -19.74 -10.87 6.67
N PHE A 255 -19.65 -10.45 5.41
CA PHE A 255 -18.40 -10.09 4.75
C PHE A 255 -18.21 -8.58 4.74
N PHE A 256 -17.00 -8.11 4.99
CA PHE A 256 -16.65 -6.71 4.94
C PHE A 256 -15.50 -6.51 3.97
N GLN A 257 -15.65 -5.51 3.10
CA GLN A 257 -14.62 -5.13 2.14
C GLN A 257 -14.30 -3.65 2.26
N VAL A 258 -13.02 -3.33 2.48
CA VAL A 258 -12.54 -1.95 2.58
C VAL A 258 -12.17 -1.44 1.21
N SER A 259 -12.70 -0.27 0.83
CA SER A 259 -12.49 0.27 -0.51
C SER A 259 -12.40 1.79 -0.54
N GLU A 260 -11.87 2.31 -1.65
CA GLU A 260 -11.84 3.73 -1.98
C GLU A 260 -12.87 4.05 -3.07
N VAL A 261 -13.54 5.20 -2.98
CA VAL A 261 -14.65 5.60 -3.87
C VAL A 261 -14.28 5.66 -5.35
N ASN A 262 -12.98 5.81 -5.66
CA ASN A 262 -12.53 6.26 -6.98
C ASN A 262 -12.96 5.35 -8.16
N HIS A 263 -13.30 4.08 -7.94
CA HIS A 263 -13.64 3.13 -9.02
C HIS A 263 -14.69 2.11 -8.58
N TYR A 264 -15.98 2.39 -8.84
CA TYR A 264 -17.09 1.47 -8.53
C TYR A 264 -17.01 0.11 -9.23
N ASP A 265 -16.27 0.00 -10.34
CA ASP A 265 -16.01 -1.29 -10.97
C ASP A 265 -15.33 -2.30 -10.05
N LYS A 266 -14.48 -1.84 -9.12
CA LYS A 266 -13.82 -2.73 -8.15
C LYS A 266 -14.81 -3.36 -7.18
N TYR A 267 -15.84 -2.62 -6.78
CA TYR A 267 -16.87 -3.08 -5.86
C TYR A 267 -17.67 -4.22 -6.51
N LEU A 268 -18.06 -4.03 -7.77
CA LEU A 268 -18.78 -5.06 -8.53
C LEU A 268 -17.90 -6.29 -8.79
N LEU A 269 -16.60 -6.09 -9.05
CA LEU A 269 -15.65 -7.21 -9.16
C LEU A 269 -15.52 -8.00 -7.86
N ASP A 270 -15.52 -7.34 -6.69
CA ASP A 270 -15.48 -8.03 -5.40
C ASP A 270 -16.77 -8.82 -5.14
N ILE A 271 -17.93 -8.29 -5.55
CA ILE A 271 -19.22 -9.01 -5.54
C ILE A 271 -19.18 -10.26 -6.45
N ASP A 272 -18.66 -10.11 -7.67
CA ASP A 272 -18.55 -11.20 -8.63
C ASP A 272 -17.66 -12.33 -8.11
N LYS A 273 -16.54 -12.00 -7.44
CA LYS A 273 -15.58 -12.95 -6.87
C LYS A 273 -16.19 -13.86 -5.80
N VAL A 274 -17.21 -13.40 -5.07
CA VAL A 274 -17.92 -14.17 -4.05
C VAL A 274 -19.28 -14.68 -4.53
N LEU A 275 -19.47 -14.79 -5.85
CA LEU A 275 -20.72 -15.29 -6.46
C LEU A 275 -21.96 -14.53 -5.98
N HIS A 276 -21.85 -13.20 -5.82
CA HIS A 276 -22.92 -12.33 -5.36
C HIS A 276 -23.41 -12.61 -3.92
N PHE A 277 -22.54 -13.17 -3.06
CA PHE A 277 -22.78 -13.16 -1.63
C PHE A 277 -22.82 -11.72 -1.09
N PRO A 278 -23.70 -11.39 -0.11
CA PRO A 278 -23.77 -10.05 0.45
C PRO A 278 -22.47 -9.55 1.08
N ILE A 279 -22.09 -8.31 0.78
CA ILE A 279 -20.89 -7.64 1.29
C ILE A 279 -21.27 -6.30 1.90
N THR A 280 -20.76 -6.03 3.10
CA THR A 280 -20.69 -4.71 3.69
C THR A 280 -19.46 -3.96 3.18
N PHE A 281 -19.64 -2.82 2.53
CA PHE A 281 -18.55 -2.00 2.05
C PHE A 281 -18.16 -0.93 3.07
N VAL A 282 -16.90 -0.94 3.49
CA VAL A 282 -16.29 0.09 4.36
C VAL A 282 -15.49 1.05 3.49
N ILE A 283 -16.01 2.25 3.28
CA ILE A 283 -15.58 3.14 2.22
C ILE A 283 -14.85 4.34 2.80
N LYS A 284 -13.61 4.54 2.34
CA LYS A 284 -12.79 5.70 2.71
C LYS A 284 -13.30 6.97 2.03
N SER A 285 -14.41 7.52 2.54
CA SER A 285 -15.00 8.77 2.08
C SER A 285 -15.75 9.52 3.16
N ASN A 286 -15.72 10.85 3.06
CA ASN A 286 -16.53 11.77 3.83
C ASN A 286 -17.94 11.95 3.25
N LYS A 287 -18.23 11.40 2.06
CA LYS A 287 -19.59 11.34 1.51
C LYS A 287 -20.52 10.59 2.46
N SER A 288 -21.78 10.97 2.44
CA SER A 288 -22.79 10.26 3.24
C SER A 288 -23.03 8.86 2.69
N LYS A 289 -23.44 7.93 3.56
CA LYS A 289 -23.89 6.59 3.15
C LYS A 289 -24.90 6.64 2.00
N LEU A 290 -25.90 7.51 2.10
CA LEU A 290 -26.96 7.66 1.09
C LEU A 290 -26.42 8.12 -0.27
N GLU A 291 -25.47 9.05 -0.27
CA GLU A 291 -24.83 9.54 -1.50
C GLU A 291 -24.05 8.42 -2.18
N ILE A 292 -23.28 7.63 -1.42
CA ILE A 292 -22.53 6.50 -1.98
C ILE A 292 -23.47 5.41 -2.49
N GLU A 293 -24.56 5.10 -1.77
CA GLU A 293 -25.58 4.15 -2.22
C GLU A 293 -26.26 4.61 -3.53
N GLN A 294 -26.51 5.91 -3.69
CA GLN A 294 -27.03 6.48 -4.94
C GLN A 294 -26.02 6.32 -6.08
N GLU A 295 -24.76 6.69 -5.86
CA GLU A 295 -23.70 6.57 -6.87
C GLU A 295 -23.46 5.12 -7.31
N LEU A 296 -23.46 4.17 -6.36
CA LEU A 296 -23.38 2.74 -6.65
C LEU A 296 -24.57 2.28 -7.50
N ASN A 297 -25.79 2.72 -7.15
CA ASN A 297 -26.99 2.37 -7.89
C ASN A 297 -26.98 2.90 -9.32
N ASP A 298 -26.52 4.14 -9.51
CA ASP A 298 -26.39 4.76 -10.83
C ASP A 298 -25.32 4.04 -11.67
N HIS A 299 -24.18 3.68 -11.04
CA HIS A 299 -23.13 2.90 -11.71
C HIS A 299 -23.62 1.50 -12.12
N ILE A 300 -24.35 0.81 -11.24
CA ILE A 300 -24.96 -0.50 -11.53
C ILE A 300 -25.97 -0.38 -12.69
N LEU A 301 -26.81 0.66 -12.69
CA LEU A 301 -27.78 0.90 -13.76
C LEU A 301 -27.09 1.09 -15.11
N GLN A 302 -26.03 1.90 -15.14
CA GLN A 302 -25.24 2.14 -16.35
C GLN A 302 -24.55 0.85 -16.83
N LYS A 303 -23.85 0.13 -15.95
CA LYS A 303 -23.09 -1.08 -16.30
C LYS A 303 -23.98 -2.25 -16.74
N SER A 304 -25.18 -2.35 -16.17
CA SER A 304 -26.16 -3.38 -16.51
C SER A 304 -26.97 -3.09 -17.79
N GLY A 305 -26.82 -1.90 -18.38
CA GLY A 305 -27.64 -1.48 -19.52
C GLY A 305 -29.15 -1.44 -19.21
N GLY A 306 -29.53 -1.25 -17.95
CA GLY A 306 -30.94 -1.26 -17.52
C GLY A 306 -31.55 -2.65 -17.33
N MET A 307 -30.77 -3.74 -17.45
CA MET A 307 -31.30 -5.10 -17.25
C MET A 307 -31.63 -5.36 -15.77
N LYS A 308 -32.93 -5.39 -15.46
CA LYS A 308 -33.44 -5.58 -14.09
C LYS A 308 -32.80 -6.76 -13.34
N THR A 309 -32.68 -7.93 -13.96
CA THR A 309 -32.09 -9.12 -13.32
C THR A 309 -30.64 -8.92 -12.90
N ILE A 310 -29.86 -8.13 -13.65
CA ILE A 310 -28.46 -7.83 -13.32
C ILE A 310 -28.40 -6.78 -12.20
N ILE A 311 -29.25 -5.76 -12.29
CA ILE A 311 -29.37 -4.71 -11.26
C ILE A 311 -29.71 -5.34 -9.91
N ASP A 312 -30.74 -6.18 -9.87
CA ASP A 312 -31.22 -6.82 -8.65
C ASP A 312 -30.12 -7.68 -8.02
N LYS A 313 -29.36 -8.44 -8.83
CA LYS A 313 -28.22 -9.24 -8.35
C LYS A 313 -27.17 -8.41 -7.61
N TYR A 314 -26.74 -7.29 -8.17
CA TYR A 314 -25.75 -6.44 -7.50
C TYR A 314 -26.33 -5.71 -6.28
N ARG A 315 -27.58 -5.23 -6.37
CA ARG A 315 -28.23 -4.56 -5.24
C ARG A 315 -28.41 -5.46 -4.04
N PHE A 316 -28.83 -6.72 -4.24
CA PHE A 316 -28.95 -7.69 -3.15
C PHE A 316 -27.60 -8.10 -2.55
N ALA A 317 -26.52 -7.98 -3.31
CA ALA A 317 -25.18 -8.28 -2.82
C ALA A 317 -24.53 -7.11 -2.06
N ILE A 318 -25.11 -5.90 -2.08
CA ILE A 318 -24.66 -4.80 -1.23
C ILE A 318 -25.46 -4.87 0.08
N GLU A 319 -24.83 -5.40 1.13
CA GLU A 319 -25.48 -5.60 2.42
C GLU A 319 -25.60 -4.29 3.21
N GLU A 320 -24.51 -3.53 3.27
CA GLU A 320 -24.42 -2.27 4.00
C GLU A 320 -23.28 -1.42 3.44
N VAL A 321 -23.44 -0.09 3.50
CA VAL A 321 -22.35 0.87 3.27
C VAL A 321 -22.02 1.57 4.57
N ILE A 322 -20.74 1.59 4.93
CA ILE A 322 -20.16 2.29 6.09
C ILE A 322 -19.11 3.25 5.55
N THR A 323 -19.22 4.55 5.81
CA THR A 323 -18.22 5.56 5.40
C THR A 323 -17.45 6.08 6.62
N ILE A 324 -16.57 7.08 6.41
CA ILE A 324 -15.84 7.73 7.50
C ILE A 324 -16.82 8.30 8.54
N ASN A 325 -18.00 8.74 8.11
CA ASN A 325 -19.00 9.35 8.98
C ASN A 325 -19.55 8.36 10.02
N GLU A 326 -19.88 7.14 9.60
CA GLU A 326 -20.33 6.07 10.48
C GLU A 326 -19.20 5.63 11.42
N LEU A 327 -17.97 5.46 10.91
CA LEU A 327 -16.80 5.11 11.74
C LEU A 327 -16.54 6.15 12.83
N LYS A 328 -16.65 7.44 12.53
CA LYS A 328 -16.53 8.53 13.51
C LYS A 328 -17.63 8.51 14.55
N THR A 329 -18.85 8.12 14.16
CA THR A 329 -19.97 7.96 15.08
C THR A 329 -19.71 6.80 16.03
N TYR A 330 -19.30 5.64 15.50
CA TYR A 330 -18.95 4.48 16.33
C TYR A 330 -17.79 4.77 17.28
N LEU A 331 -16.78 5.53 16.84
CA LEU A 331 -15.66 5.97 17.67
C LEU A 331 -16.12 6.84 18.86
N LYS A 332 -17.14 7.69 18.67
CA LYS A 332 -17.67 8.55 19.74
C LYS A 332 -18.33 7.73 20.85
N ASP A 333 -18.93 6.60 20.51
CA ASP A 333 -19.65 5.75 21.47
C ASP A 333 -18.71 4.85 22.30
N LEU A 334 -17.43 4.73 21.93
CA LEU A 334 -16.47 3.88 22.62
C LEU A 334 -16.07 4.41 24.01
N THR A 335 -15.98 3.51 24.98
CA THR A 335 -15.49 3.81 26.34
C THR A 335 -13.96 3.95 26.38
N GLN A 336 -13.41 4.37 27.53
CA GLN A 336 -11.95 4.40 27.74
C GLN A 336 -11.30 3.02 27.52
N GLN A 337 -11.94 1.96 28.02
CA GLN A 337 -11.43 0.60 27.85
C GLN A 337 -11.44 0.21 26.37
N ASP A 338 -12.53 0.48 25.65
CA ASP A 338 -12.65 0.17 24.22
C ASP A 338 -11.60 0.90 23.39
N ILE A 339 -11.33 2.17 23.69
CA ILE A 339 -10.30 2.95 22.99
C ILE A 339 -8.90 2.40 23.26
N ASN A 340 -8.61 1.95 24.49
CA ASN A 340 -7.33 1.32 24.80
C ASN A 340 -7.15 -0.02 24.07
N GLU A 341 -8.20 -0.84 23.98
CA GLU A 341 -8.20 -2.08 23.21
C GLU A 341 -8.02 -1.79 21.71
N LEU A 342 -8.74 -0.81 21.18
CA LEU A 342 -8.62 -0.34 19.81
C LEU A 342 -7.19 0.09 19.48
N LEU A 343 -6.54 0.91 20.33
CA LEU A 343 -5.17 1.37 20.09
C LEU A 343 -4.16 0.21 20.13
N ARG A 344 -4.36 -0.78 21.01
CA ARG A 344 -3.54 -2.00 21.04
C ARG A 344 -3.71 -2.83 19.77
N ASP A 345 -4.94 -2.97 19.27
CA ASP A 345 -5.19 -3.61 17.99
C ASP A 345 -4.46 -2.87 16.87
N ILE A 346 -4.58 -1.53 16.80
CA ILE A 346 -3.85 -0.73 15.79
C ILE A 346 -2.35 -1.01 15.86
N ASP A 347 -1.74 -0.95 17.04
CA ASP A 347 -0.29 -1.20 17.22
C ASP A 347 0.11 -2.59 16.72
N ILE A 348 -0.60 -3.63 17.17
CA ILE A 348 -0.32 -5.03 16.79
C ILE A 348 -0.42 -5.23 15.28
N TYR A 349 -1.53 -4.79 14.68
CA TYR A 349 -1.72 -4.97 13.23
C TYR A 349 -0.74 -4.13 12.44
N TYR A 350 -0.43 -2.91 12.87
CA TYR A 350 0.54 -2.06 12.19
C TYR A 350 1.94 -2.67 12.19
N ARG A 351 2.43 -3.17 13.33
CA ARG A 351 3.71 -3.89 13.41
C ARG A 351 3.72 -5.16 12.57
N LEU A 352 2.61 -5.91 12.57
CA LEU A 352 2.47 -7.12 11.77
C LEU A 352 2.54 -6.82 10.27
N GLU A 353 1.92 -5.74 9.81
CA GLU A 353 2.00 -5.29 8.42
C GLU A 353 3.41 -4.87 8.01
N LEU A 354 4.11 -4.16 8.90
CA LEU A 354 5.46 -3.69 8.64
C LEU A 354 6.55 -4.76 8.81
N ASN A 355 6.19 -5.95 9.28
CA ASN A 355 7.11 -7.00 9.72
C ASN A 355 8.11 -6.50 10.78
N LEU A 356 7.66 -5.62 11.67
CA LEU A 356 8.44 -5.12 12.80
C LEU A 356 8.33 -6.02 14.04
N LEU A 357 7.55 -7.10 13.97
CA LEU A 357 7.40 -8.10 15.05
C LEU A 357 8.54 -9.13 15.09
N ALA A 358 9.53 -9.00 14.21
CA ALA A 358 10.69 -9.88 14.15
C ALA A 358 11.93 -9.02 14.42
N ASP A 359 12.19 -8.79 15.71
CA ASP A 359 13.50 -8.46 16.31
C ASP A 359 13.25 -8.26 17.82
N ASP A 360 12.90 -9.35 18.52
CA ASP A 360 13.04 -9.52 19.97
C ASP A 360 13.59 -10.92 20.26
#